data_AF-A0AAN8AWJ7-F1
#
_entry.id   AF-A0AAN8AWJ7-F1
#
_cell.length_a   1.000
_cell.length_b   1.000
_cell.length_c   1.000
_cell.angle_alpha   90.00
_cell.angle_beta   90.00
_cell.angle_gamma   90.00
#
_symmetry.space_group_name_H-M   'P 1'
#
loop_
_entity.id
_entity.type
_entity.pdbx_description
1 polymer ?
#
loop_
_entity_poly.entity_id
_entity_poly.type
_entity_poly.pdbx_seq_one_letter_code
_entity_poly.pdbx_strand_id
1 'polypeptide(L)'
;MSAEKRPTSGPVLPMMDKLRKHLSPDEEADYVFACDIKAATLNDLETRYQESQRMEFLEEATALDPRFKGMATDEVWERVVPAIEARQDVHVKKEPKDVTATQSETETQDSHEDEEVPVKLAKLSAMEEIFIDEDEDVEVTHVEPPLPISIRAQQEIHTYKNLPKLCSTDDIVAFWKERSLSLPLLSSLAKRYLVVPGISVPSGRVFSTTGDIVSTERACLDPENVNVLLFLNKNT
;
A
#
# COMPACT_ATOMS: atom_id res chain seq x y z
N MET A 1 18.53 -4.28 -3.46
CA MET A 1 17.25 -4.42 -2.72
C MET A 1 16.16 -5.14 -3.53
N SER A 2 16.48 -6.17 -4.34
CA SER A 2 15.45 -6.89 -5.12
C SER A 2 14.96 -8.12 -4.36
N ALA A 3 14.08 -7.88 -3.39
CA ALA A 3 13.37 -8.93 -2.64
C ALA A 3 11.88 -8.87 -3.01
N GLU A 4 11.43 -9.75 -3.91
CA GLU A 4 10.00 -9.84 -4.31
C GLU A 4 9.11 -10.25 -3.12
N LYS A 5 9.69 -10.85 -2.08
CA LYS A 5 9.00 -11.34 -0.87
C LYS A 5 8.90 -10.30 0.26
N ARG A 6 9.51 -9.12 0.12
CA ARG A 6 9.54 -8.09 1.18
C ARG A 6 9.24 -6.72 0.58
N PRO A 7 8.46 -5.86 1.25
CA PRO A 7 8.24 -4.50 0.79
C PRO A 7 9.56 -3.72 0.62
N THR A 8 9.73 -3.08 -0.53
CA THR A 8 10.99 -2.43 -0.93
C THR A 8 10.87 -0.92 -1.11
N SER A 9 9.67 -0.34 -1.15
CA SER A 9 9.42 1.10 -1.28
C SER A 9 9.83 1.90 -0.03
N GLY A 10 9.43 1.46 1.16
CA GLY A 10 9.80 2.10 2.43
C GLY A 10 11.30 2.29 2.69
N PRO A 11 12.19 1.31 2.42
CA PRO A 11 13.62 1.48 2.65
C PRO A 11 14.37 2.33 1.61
N VAL A 12 13.72 2.82 0.55
CA VAL A 12 14.41 3.59 -0.52
C VAL A 12 15.03 4.88 0.01
N LEU A 13 14.26 5.72 0.73
CA LEU A 13 14.80 6.97 1.28
C LEU A 13 15.88 6.72 2.35
N PRO A 14 15.67 5.83 3.34
CA PRO A 14 16.73 5.48 4.29
C PRO A 14 18.01 4.97 3.62
N MET A 15 17.89 4.24 2.50
CA MET A 15 19.05 3.79 1.73
C MET A 15 19.72 4.96 1.01
N MET A 16 18.93 5.86 0.41
CA MET A 16 19.44 7.06 -0.26
C MET A 16 20.21 7.96 0.71
N ASP A 17 19.68 8.18 1.93
CA ASP A 17 20.36 8.98 2.96
C ASP A 17 21.65 8.31 3.45
N LYS A 18 21.65 6.99 3.59
CA LYS A 18 22.89 6.24 3.89
C LYS A 18 23.90 6.38 2.76
N LEU A 19 23.48 6.27 1.50
CA LEU A 19 24.37 6.44 0.35
C LEU A 19 24.96 7.85 0.34
N ARG A 20 24.15 8.88 0.56
CA ARG A 20 24.62 10.27 0.68
C ARG A 20 25.68 10.42 1.77
N LYS A 21 25.42 9.86 2.95
CA LYS A 21 26.36 9.90 4.08
C LYS A 21 27.67 9.15 3.79
N HIS A 22 27.63 8.05 3.04
CA HIS A 22 28.84 7.28 2.72
C HIS A 22 29.61 7.82 1.51
N LEU A 23 28.93 8.52 0.61
CA LEU A 23 29.49 9.14 -0.59
C LEU A 23 29.80 10.62 -0.40
N SER A 24 29.65 11.19 0.80
CA SER A 24 30.09 12.55 1.07
C SER A 24 31.61 12.64 0.86
N PRO A 25 32.10 13.56 0.00
CA PRO A 25 33.53 13.76 -0.20
C PRO A 25 34.19 14.16 1.11
N ASP A 26 35.28 13.50 1.46
CA ASP A 26 36.12 13.87 2.59
C ASP A 26 37.46 14.37 2.05
N GLU A 27 37.61 15.69 1.95
CA GLU A 27 38.81 16.32 1.37
C GLU A 27 40.10 16.04 2.18
N GLU A 28 39.97 15.60 3.44
CA GLU A 28 41.12 15.27 4.30
C GLU A 28 41.52 13.78 4.19
N ALA A 29 40.55 12.89 3.95
CA ALA A 29 40.78 11.44 3.91
C ALA A 29 40.83 10.84 2.49
N ASP A 30 40.17 11.45 1.50
CA ASP A 30 40.05 10.93 0.15
C ASP A 30 41.10 11.51 -0.81
N TYR A 31 41.48 10.71 -1.81
CA TYR A 31 42.20 11.22 -2.97
C TYR A 31 41.28 12.10 -3.83
N VAL A 32 41.85 13.10 -4.52
CA VAL A 32 41.10 13.99 -5.44
C VAL A 32 40.18 13.21 -6.39
N PHE A 33 40.68 12.13 -7.00
CA PHE A 33 39.89 11.27 -7.87
C PHE A 33 38.69 10.60 -7.17
N ALA A 34 38.85 10.22 -5.90
CA ALA A 34 37.77 9.64 -5.11
C ALA A 34 36.72 10.70 -4.76
N CYS A 35 37.12 11.93 -4.44
CA CYS A 35 36.20 13.06 -4.30
C CYS A 35 35.42 13.32 -5.59
N ASP A 36 36.08 13.29 -6.75
CA ASP A 36 35.44 13.49 -8.05
C ASP A 36 34.39 12.40 -8.35
N ILE A 37 34.71 11.12 -8.08
CA ILE A 37 33.76 10.01 -8.22
C ILE A 37 32.59 10.18 -7.25
N LYS A 38 32.87 10.49 -5.98
CA LYS A 38 31.86 10.70 -4.95
C LYS A 38 30.91 11.84 -5.32
N ALA A 39 31.45 12.98 -5.75
CA ALA A 39 30.67 14.12 -6.22
C ALA A 39 29.84 13.79 -7.47
N ALA A 40 30.43 13.14 -8.47
CA ALA A 40 29.72 12.75 -9.69
C ALA A 40 28.58 11.77 -9.42
N THR A 41 28.80 10.79 -8.54
CA THR A 41 27.77 9.80 -8.16
C THR A 41 26.65 10.42 -7.33
N LEU A 42 26.96 11.34 -6.42
CA LEU A 42 25.94 12.10 -5.68
C LEU A 42 25.09 12.97 -6.59
N ASN A 43 25.72 13.68 -7.54
CA ASN A 43 25.01 14.52 -8.49
C ASN A 43 24.08 13.68 -9.40
N ASP A 44 24.56 12.54 -9.92
CA ASP A 44 23.72 11.62 -10.68
C ASP A 44 22.53 11.12 -9.83
N LEU A 45 22.76 10.80 -8.56
CA LEU A 45 21.68 10.38 -7.66
C LEU A 45 20.63 11.48 -7.47
N GLU A 46 21.03 12.73 -7.27
CA GLU A 46 20.12 13.87 -7.12
C GLU A 46 19.30 14.14 -8.37
N THR A 47 19.92 14.07 -9.56
CA THR A 47 19.20 14.24 -10.83
C THR A 47 18.10 13.20 -11.05
N ARG A 48 18.28 11.97 -10.54
CA ARG A 48 17.31 10.89 -10.70
C ARG A 48 16.08 11.01 -9.82
N TYR A 49 16.08 11.83 -8.76
CA TYR A 49 14.97 11.99 -7.82
C TYR A 49 14.37 13.41 -7.81
N GLN A 50 14.43 14.11 -8.95
CA GLN A 50 13.91 15.49 -9.08
C GLN A 50 12.38 15.60 -9.09
N GLU A 51 11.67 14.49 -9.33
CA GLU A 51 10.22 14.50 -9.48
C GLU A 51 9.53 14.51 -8.12
N SER A 52 8.82 15.62 -7.82
CA SER A 52 8.13 15.83 -6.55
C SER A 52 7.16 14.69 -6.21
N GLN A 53 6.37 14.24 -7.19
CA GLN A 53 5.40 13.16 -6.97
C GLN A 53 6.05 11.83 -6.56
N ARG A 54 7.23 11.50 -7.11
CA ARG A 54 7.97 10.30 -6.70
C ARG A 54 8.51 10.48 -5.29
N MET A 55 9.03 11.66 -4.96
CA MET A 55 9.56 11.94 -3.63
C MET A 55 8.45 11.85 -2.57
N GLU A 56 7.30 12.48 -2.82
CA GLU A 56 6.11 12.41 -1.96
C GLU A 56 5.66 10.97 -1.72
N PHE A 57 5.57 10.17 -2.78
CA PHE A 57 5.23 8.75 -2.68
C PHE A 57 6.24 7.96 -1.81
N LEU A 58 7.53 8.21 -2.00
CA LEU A 58 8.58 7.53 -1.23
C LEU A 58 8.58 7.96 0.25
N GLU A 59 8.28 9.23 0.53
CA GLU A 59 8.14 9.74 1.89
C GLU A 59 6.96 9.09 2.61
N GLU A 60 5.81 9.01 1.94
CA GLU A 60 4.62 8.32 2.45
C GLU A 60 4.87 6.81 2.65
N ALA A 61 5.54 6.16 1.70
CA ALA A 61 5.92 4.75 1.83
C ALA A 61 6.87 4.52 3.01
N THR A 62 7.80 5.44 3.26
CA THR A 62 8.75 5.39 4.38
C THR A 62 8.05 5.61 5.71
N ALA A 63 7.08 6.53 5.77
CA ALA A 63 6.26 6.79 6.95
C ALA A 63 5.40 5.57 7.33
N LEU A 64 4.81 4.92 6.33
CA LEU A 64 3.99 3.70 6.46
C LEU A 64 4.84 2.43 6.66
N ASP A 65 6.16 2.51 6.67
CA ASP A 65 7.04 1.41 7.06
C ASP A 65 7.33 1.49 8.57
N PRO A 66 6.85 0.53 9.39
CA PRO A 66 7.03 0.54 10.84
C PRO A 66 8.49 0.56 11.31
N ARG A 67 9.43 0.16 10.42
CA ARG A 67 10.87 0.18 10.69
C ARG A 67 11.45 1.59 10.55
N PHE A 68 10.89 2.41 9.66
CA PHE A 68 11.41 3.74 9.31
C PHE A 68 10.46 4.89 9.68
N LYS A 69 9.31 4.61 10.29
CA LYS A 69 8.30 5.61 10.70
C LYS A 69 8.83 6.84 11.45
N GLY A 70 9.97 6.72 12.14
CA GLY A 70 10.61 7.84 12.85
C GLY A 70 11.43 8.78 11.96
N MET A 71 11.52 8.52 10.67
CA MET A 71 12.15 9.41 9.68
C MET A 71 11.15 10.35 8.99
N ALA A 72 9.85 10.12 9.19
CA ALA A 72 8.80 10.93 8.57
C ALA A 72 8.63 12.27 9.31
N THR A 73 8.57 13.36 8.55
CA THR A 73 8.24 14.70 9.06
C THR A 73 6.73 14.86 9.20
N ASP A 74 6.28 15.88 9.95
CA ASP A 74 4.85 16.14 10.13
C ASP A 74 4.15 16.48 8.81
N GLU A 75 4.84 17.11 7.86
CA GLU A 75 4.33 17.38 6.50
C GLU A 75 3.92 16.10 5.77
N VAL A 76 4.66 15.00 5.94
CA VAL A 76 4.31 13.70 5.35
C VAL A 76 3.01 13.17 5.96
N TRP A 77 2.84 13.32 7.27
CA TRP A 77 1.64 12.88 7.97
C TRP A 77 0.40 13.69 7.59
N GLU A 78 0.56 14.99 7.32
CA GLU A 78 -0.51 15.85 6.79
C GLU A 78 -0.94 15.44 5.38
N ARG A 79 -0.05 14.87 4.55
CA ARG A 79 -0.42 14.30 3.23
C ARG A 79 -1.07 12.92 3.32
N VAL A 80 -0.76 12.13 4.35
CA VAL A 80 -1.36 10.80 4.54
C VAL A 80 -2.87 10.88 4.80
N VAL A 81 -3.35 11.88 5.52
CA VAL A 81 -4.78 12.07 5.82
C VAL A 81 -5.64 12.23 4.55
N PRO A 82 -5.38 13.17 3.64
CA PRO A 82 -6.15 13.29 2.40
C PRO A 82 -5.94 12.08 1.48
N ALA A 83 -4.79 11.40 1.54
CA ALA A 83 -4.57 10.14 0.81
C ALA A 83 -5.47 8.99 1.33
N ILE A 84 -5.87 9.02 2.60
CA ILE A 84 -6.88 8.11 3.16
C ILE A 84 -8.27 8.53 2.69
N GLU A 85 -8.63 9.81 2.83
CA GLU A 85 -9.96 10.34 2.50
C GLU A 85 -10.31 10.14 1.02
N ALA A 86 -9.44 10.58 0.11
CA ALA A 86 -9.63 10.45 -1.34
C ALA A 86 -9.83 8.99 -1.82
N ARG A 87 -9.51 8.02 -0.96
CA ARG A 87 -9.57 6.60 -1.28
C ARG A 87 -10.70 5.87 -0.55
N GLN A 88 -11.37 6.49 0.42
CA GLN A 88 -12.57 5.93 1.05
C GLN A 88 -13.82 6.09 0.19
N ASP A 89 -13.89 7.13 -0.64
CA ASP A 89 -14.98 7.34 -1.60
C ASP A 89 -15.15 6.20 -2.61
N VAL A 90 -14.09 5.41 -2.83
CA VAL A 90 -14.10 4.25 -3.70
C VAL A 90 -14.72 3.02 -3.02
N HIS A 91 -14.74 2.95 -1.68
CA HIS A 91 -15.30 1.82 -0.93
C HIS A 91 -16.77 2.04 -0.50
N VAL A 92 -17.27 3.27 -0.53
CA VAL A 92 -18.69 3.61 -0.28
C VAL A 92 -19.57 3.42 -1.53
N LYS A 93 -18.99 3.33 -2.72
CA LYS A 93 -19.68 2.80 -3.91
C LYS A 93 -19.74 1.27 -3.82
N LYS A 94 -20.76 0.80 -3.10
CA LYS A 94 -21.16 -0.61 -2.98
C LYS A 94 -20.94 -1.40 -4.26
N GLU A 95 -20.45 -2.63 -4.08
CA GLU A 95 -20.74 -3.73 -4.99
C GLU A 95 -22.25 -3.77 -5.29
N PRO A 96 -22.68 -3.72 -6.56
CA PRO A 96 -23.85 -4.47 -6.96
C PRO A 96 -23.40 -5.92 -7.17
N LYS A 97 -23.80 -6.79 -6.24
CA LYS A 97 -24.02 -8.19 -6.58
C LYS A 97 -25.10 -8.22 -7.65
N ASP A 98 -24.72 -8.46 -8.90
CA ASP A 98 -25.51 -9.38 -9.71
C ASP A 98 -24.62 -10.08 -10.73
N VAL A 99 -24.46 -11.38 -10.49
CA VAL A 99 -24.18 -12.36 -11.54
C VAL A 99 -25.42 -12.40 -12.42
N THR A 100 -25.27 -12.23 -13.74
CA THR A 100 -25.65 -13.25 -14.74
C THR A 100 -25.40 -12.70 -16.15
N ALA A 101 -24.97 -13.62 -17.01
CA ALA A 101 -24.59 -13.45 -18.40
C ALA A 101 -25.71 -12.96 -19.35
N THR A 102 -25.27 -12.30 -20.43
CA THR A 102 -25.75 -12.42 -21.82
C THR A 102 -27.19 -12.02 -22.19
N GLN A 103 -27.26 -10.91 -22.94
CA GLN A 103 -28.12 -10.57 -24.10
C GLN A 103 -29.62 -10.95 -24.10
N SER A 104 -30.50 -9.95 -24.16
CA SER A 104 -31.45 -9.74 -25.28
C SER A 104 -32.26 -8.46 -25.08
N GLU A 105 -32.41 -7.69 -26.15
CA GLU A 105 -33.36 -6.59 -26.33
C GLU A 105 -34.81 -7.12 -26.28
N THR A 106 -35.76 -6.36 -25.74
CA THR A 106 -37.11 -6.11 -26.30
C THR A 106 -37.80 -4.98 -25.51
N GLU A 107 -38.44 -4.07 -26.25
CA GLU A 107 -39.26 -2.92 -25.84
C GLU A 107 -40.53 -3.30 -25.05
N THR A 108 -41.02 -2.45 -24.12
CA THR A 108 -42.28 -1.67 -24.23
C THR A 108 -42.75 -1.03 -22.90
N GLN A 109 -43.48 0.08 -23.08
CA GLN A 109 -44.08 1.09 -22.18
C GLN A 109 -45.04 0.56 -21.07
N ASP A 110 -45.14 1.24 -19.91
CA ASP A 110 -46.16 2.28 -19.57
C ASP A 110 -46.57 2.36 -18.07
N SER A 111 -46.78 3.62 -17.61
CA SER A 111 -47.66 4.15 -16.54
C SER A 111 -47.44 3.93 -15.00
N HIS A 112 -47.26 5.06 -14.29
CA HIS A 112 -47.88 5.62 -13.03
C HIS A 112 -48.51 4.67 -11.97
N GLU A 113 -48.57 4.88 -10.63
CA GLU A 113 -48.42 6.01 -9.68
C GLU A 113 -48.41 5.43 -8.22
N ASP A 114 -47.83 6.18 -7.26
CA ASP A 114 -47.94 6.21 -5.76
C ASP A 114 -48.30 4.97 -4.89
N GLU A 115 -47.48 4.69 -3.85
CA GLU A 115 -47.91 4.62 -2.42
C GLU A 115 -46.75 4.32 -1.41
N GLU A 116 -46.94 4.81 -0.17
CA GLU A 116 -46.01 4.85 0.99
C GLU A 116 -46.00 3.57 1.89
N VAL A 117 -44.78 3.14 2.33
CA VAL A 117 -44.35 2.54 3.65
C VAL A 117 -44.95 1.15 4.08
N PRO A 118 -44.20 0.11 4.59
CA PRO A 118 -43.29 0.16 5.76
C PRO A 118 -42.00 -0.69 5.79
N VAL A 119 -41.09 -0.26 6.68
CA VAL A 119 -39.79 -0.86 7.05
C VAL A 119 -39.98 -2.17 7.82
N LYS A 120 -39.35 -3.26 7.38
CA LYS A 120 -39.34 -4.56 8.08
C LYS A 120 -38.16 -4.63 9.06
N LEU A 121 -38.46 -4.76 10.36
CA LEU A 121 -37.49 -5.12 11.41
C LEU A 121 -36.93 -6.53 11.15
N ALA A 122 -35.61 -6.66 11.15
CA ALA A 122 -34.92 -7.94 11.03
C ALA A 122 -35.07 -8.75 12.33
N LYS A 123 -35.33 -10.06 12.22
CA LYS A 123 -35.35 -10.97 13.36
C LYS A 123 -33.93 -11.19 13.89
N LEU A 124 -33.77 -11.08 15.20
CA LEU A 124 -32.52 -11.39 15.90
C LEU A 124 -32.22 -12.89 15.83
N SER A 125 -30.93 -13.22 15.89
CA SER A 125 -30.39 -14.57 15.90
C SER A 125 -30.58 -15.22 17.28
N ALA A 126 -30.70 -16.55 17.33
CA ALA A 126 -30.88 -17.30 18.58
C ALA A 126 -29.72 -17.13 19.59
N MET A 127 -28.54 -16.66 19.14
CA MET A 127 -27.47 -16.25 20.05
C MET A 127 -27.73 -14.88 20.68
N GLU A 128 -28.35 -13.94 19.97
CA GLU A 128 -28.66 -12.60 20.48
C GLU A 128 -29.76 -12.67 21.54
N GLU A 129 -30.73 -13.59 21.43
CA GLU A 129 -31.78 -13.80 22.43
C GLU A 129 -31.25 -14.26 23.81
N ILE A 130 -30.10 -14.92 23.87
CA ILE A 130 -29.57 -15.48 25.12
C ILE A 130 -28.88 -14.41 25.98
N PHE A 131 -28.37 -13.34 25.37
CA PHE A 131 -27.60 -12.29 26.06
C PHE A 131 -28.41 -11.00 26.33
N ILE A 132 -29.68 -10.94 25.92
CA ILE A 132 -30.54 -9.74 26.09
C ILE A 132 -30.62 -9.31 27.56
N ASP A 133 -30.71 -10.27 28.47
CA ASP A 133 -30.90 -10.02 29.90
C ASP A 133 -29.59 -9.65 30.63
N GLU A 134 -28.43 -9.89 30.01
CA GLU A 134 -27.10 -9.52 30.56
C GLU A 134 -26.61 -8.15 30.05
N ASP A 135 -27.17 -7.66 28.94
CA ASP A 135 -26.87 -6.36 28.36
C ASP A 135 -27.71 -5.21 28.97
N GLU A 136 -28.70 -5.51 29.84
CA GLU A 136 -29.57 -4.50 30.47
C GLU A 136 -28.82 -3.60 31.49
N ASP A 137 -27.68 -4.08 32.02
CA ASP A 137 -26.78 -3.33 32.91
C ASP A 137 -25.57 -2.71 32.17
N VAL A 138 -25.48 -2.90 30.85
CA VAL A 138 -24.54 -2.15 30.01
C VAL A 138 -25.32 -0.97 29.45
N GLU A 139 -25.09 0.22 30.02
CA GLU A 139 -25.40 1.45 29.30
C GLU A 139 -24.66 1.38 27.96
N VAL A 140 -25.38 1.01 26.89
CA VAL A 140 -24.99 1.26 25.51
C VAL A 140 -25.01 2.77 25.36
N THR A 141 -23.92 3.38 25.85
CA THR A 141 -23.62 4.78 25.59
C THR A 141 -23.58 4.88 24.07
N HIS A 142 -24.59 5.58 23.55
CA HIS A 142 -24.67 6.20 22.25
C HIS A 142 -23.70 5.65 21.19
N VAL A 143 -24.24 5.06 20.11
CA VAL A 143 -23.50 5.03 18.83
C VAL A 143 -23.22 6.48 18.47
N GLU A 144 -22.04 6.96 18.85
CA GLU A 144 -21.54 8.28 18.47
C GLU A 144 -21.65 8.39 16.94
N PRO A 145 -22.12 9.53 16.41
CA PRO A 145 -22.10 9.74 14.97
C PRO A 145 -20.69 9.43 14.45
N PRO A 146 -20.53 8.69 13.33
CA PRO A 146 -19.22 8.26 12.88
C PRO A 146 -18.35 9.50 12.70
N LEU A 147 -17.34 9.63 13.58
CA LEU A 147 -16.37 10.72 13.52
C LEU A 147 -15.87 10.87 12.07
N PRO A 148 -15.65 12.10 11.59
CA PRO A 148 -15.11 12.33 10.25
C PRO A 148 -13.85 11.48 10.03
N ILE A 149 -13.71 10.97 8.80
CA ILE A 149 -12.64 10.05 8.42
C ILE A 149 -11.26 10.65 8.71
N SER A 150 -11.10 11.97 8.51
CA SER A 150 -9.91 12.74 8.90
C SER A 150 -9.58 12.60 10.37
N ILE A 151 -10.56 12.77 11.26
CA ILE A 151 -10.35 12.66 12.71
C ILE A 151 -9.92 11.25 13.10
N ARG A 152 -10.57 10.24 12.52
CA ARG A 152 -10.19 8.83 12.73
C ARG A 152 -8.79 8.53 12.21
N ALA A 153 -8.44 9.05 11.03
CA ALA A 153 -7.11 8.91 10.46
C ALA A 153 -6.04 9.57 11.34
N GLN A 154 -6.31 10.78 11.86
CA GLN A 154 -5.41 11.48 12.77
C GLN A 154 -5.21 10.71 14.09
N GLN A 155 -6.27 10.13 14.64
CA GLN A 155 -6.18 9.27 15.83
C GLN A 155 -5.32 8.04 15.55
N GLU A 156 -5.56 7.33 14.44
CA GLU A 156 -4.74 6.17 14.04
C GLU A 156 -3.27 6.55 13.83
N ILE A 157 -2.99 7.70 13.19
CA ILE A 157 -1.63 8.22 12.99
C ILE A 157 -0.97 8.49 14.34
N HIS A 158 -1.68 9.11 15.29
CA HIS A 158 -1.16 9.38 16.62
C HIS A 158 -0.81 8.08 17.36
N THR A 159 -1.71 7.09 17.34
CA THR A 159 -1.45 5.76 17.91
C THR A 159 -0.26 5.09 17.24
N TYR A 160 -0.16 5.17 15.91
CA TYR A 160 0.95 4.58 15.16
C TYR A 160 2.30 5.23 15.45
N LYS A 161 2.35 6.57 15.59
CA LYS A 161 3.56 7.32 15.99
C LYS A 161 4.07 6.85 17.36
N ASN A 162 3.18 6.56 18.30
CA ASN A 162 3.52 6.15 19.67
C ASN A 162 3.88 4.66 19.83
N LEU A 163 3.57 3.80 18.85
CA LEU A 163 3.98 2.40 18.89
C LEU A 163 5.52 2.27 18.91
N PRO A 164 6.08 1.15 19.38
CA PRO A 164 7.50 0.88 19.19
C PRO A 164 7.84 0.77 17.70
N LYS A 165 9.09 1.07 17.34
CA LYS A 165 9.63 0.82 15.99
C LYS A 165 9.79 -0.68 15.79
N LEU A 166 9.45 -1.17 14.61
CA LEU A 166 9.61 -2.58 14.27
C LEU A 166 11.10 -2.90 14.06
N CYS A 167 11.55 -4.09 14.49
CA CYS A 167 12.93 -4.50 14.25
C CYS A 167 13.16 -4.72 12.74
N SER A 168 14.41 -4.55 12.29
CA SER A 168 14.76 -4.75 10.88
C SER A 168 14.57 -6.19 10.39
N THR A 169 14.50 -7.15 11.32
CA THR A 169 14.32 -8.59 11.06
C THR A 169 12.87 -9.01 10.88
N ASP A 170 11.94 -8.22 11.40
CA ASP A 170 10.54 -8.62 11.52
C ASP A 170 9.76 -8.34 10.22
N ASP A 171 8.65 -9.05 10.06
CA ASP A 171 7.81 -8.92 8.87
C ASP A 171 6.80 -7.76 9.01
N ILE A 172 6.94 -6.79 8.13
CA ILE A 172 6.07 -5.62 8.02
C ILE A 172 4.64 -6.02 7.66
N VAL A 173 4.48 -7.03 6.80
CA VAL A 173 3.16 -7.48 6.35
C VAL A 173 2.42 -8.14 7.50
N ALA A 174 3.12 -8.92 8.32
CA ALA A 174 2.58 -9.49 9.55
C ALA A 174 2.18 -8.40 10.54
N PHE A 175 3.01 -7.38 10.74
CA PHE A 175 2.69 -6.24 11.61
C PHE A 175 1.37 -5.55 11.21
N TRP A 176 1.20 -5.24 9.92
CA TRP A 176 -0.04 -4.59 9.43
C TRP A 176 -1.25 -5.52 9.44
N LYS A 177 -1.03 -6.84 9.37
CA LYS A 177 -2.11 -7.84 9.48
C LYS A 177 -2.60 -7.97 10.92
N GLU A 178 -1.69 -8.05 11.89
CA GLU A 178 -2.03 -8.11 13.31
C GLU A 178 -2.77 -6.84 13.77
N ARG A 179 -2.38 -5.68 13.22
CA ARG A 179 -2.92 -4.37 13.58
C ARG A 179 -4.04 -3.88 12.67
N SER A 180 -4.56 -4.70 11.76
CA SER A 180 -5.61 -4.26 10.84
C SER A 180 -6.92 -3.91 11.54
N LEU A 181 -7.19 -4.51 12.71
CA LEU A 181 -8.36 -4.19 13.52
C LEU A 181 -8.18 -2.90 14.32
N SER A 182 -6.96 -2.66 14.84
CA SER A 182 -6.64 -1.45 15.61
C SER A 182 -6.40 -0.22 14.75
N LEU A 183 -5.86 -0.41 13.54
CA LEU A 183 -5.48 0.66 12.60
C LEU A 183 -6.04 0.34 11.18
N PRO A 184 -7.37 0.27 11.01
CA PRO A 184 -7.98 -0.12 9.75
C PRO A 184 -7.65 0.84 8.60
N LEU A 185 -7.66 2.15 8.83
CA LEU A 185 -7.39 3.14 7.79
C LEU A 185 -5.93 3.06 7.33
N LEU A 186 -5.01 3.08 8.29
CA LEU A 186 -3.58 3.11 8.03
C LEU A 186 -3.08 1.77 7.44
N SER A 187 -3.62 0.64 7.91
CA SER A 187 -3.27 -0.68 7.36
C SER A 187 -3.75 -0.85 5.92
N SER A 188 -4.92 -0.32 5.57
CA SER A 188 -5.43 -0.33 4.20
C SER A 188 -4.55 0.49 3.26
N LEU A 189 -4.04 1.63 3.74
CA LEU A 189 -3.14 2.49 3.00
C LEU A 189 -1.77 1.82 2.85
N ALA A 190 -1.17 1.38 3.96
CA ALA A 190 0.14 0.75 4.01
C ALA A 190 0.25 -0.43 3.04
N LYS A 191 -0.75 -1.33 3.00
CA LYS A 191 -0.77 -2.46 2.06
C LYS A 191 -0.54 -2.03 0.60
N ARG A 192 -1.07 -0.88 0.18
CA ARG A 192 -0.89 -0.40 -1.20
C ARG A 192 0.51 0.13 -1.46
N TYR A 193 1.07 0.91 -0.54
CA TYR A 193 2.44 1.42 -0.69
C TYR A 193 3.48 0.29 -0.61
N LEU A 194 3.23 -0.72 0.20
CA LEU A 194 4.15 -1.86 0.40
C LEU A 194 4.18 -2.83 -0.79
N VAL A 195 3.11 -2.90 -1.59
CA VAL A 195 3.05 -3.75 -2.80
C VAL A 195 3.86 -3.14 -3.94
N VAL A 196 4.02 -1.82 -3.97
CA VAL A 196 4.81 -1.15 -5.01
C VAL A 196 6.29 -1.47 -4.81
N PRO A 197 6.97 -2.08 -5.81
CA PRO A 197 8.40 -2.30 -5.72
C PRO A 197 9.14 -0.96 -5.74
N GLY A 198 10.07 -0.77 -4.79
CA GLY A 198 10.88 0.45 -4.68
C GLY A 198 11.94 0.62 -5.77
N ILE A 199 12.12 -0.39 -6.62
CA ILE A 199 13.07 -0.38 -7.74
C ILE A 199 12.43 -1.06 -8.96
N SER A 200 12.70 -0.54 -10.16
CA SER A 200 12.22 -1.09 -11.44
C SER A 200 12.90 -2.41 -11.86
N VAL A 201 13.58 -3.09 -10.93
CA VAL A 201 14.34 -4.33 -11.16
C VAL A 201 13.61 -5.63 -10.76
N PRO A 202 12.29 -5.82 -11.01
CA PRO A 202 11.75 -7.17 -11.17
C PRO A 202 12.12 -7.76 -12.53
N SER A 203 12.16 -6.91 -13.57
CA SER A 203 12.37 -7.35 -14.96
C SER A 203 13.81 -7.81 -15.22
N GLY A 204 14.82 -7.20 -14.59
CA GLY A 204 16.22 -7.60 -14.80
C GLY A 204 16.49 -9.08 -14.44
N ARG A 205 15.89 -9.59 -13.36
CA ARG A 205 16.01 -11.02 -12.99
C ARG A 205 15.21 -11.90 -13.93
N VAL A 206 14.00 -11.47 -14.29
CA VAL A 206 13.21 -12.13 -15.33
C VAL A 206 14.03 -12.22 -16.62
N PHE A 207 14.73 -11.17 -17.04
CA PHE A 207 15.59 -11.19 -18.21
C PHE A 207 16.88 -11.99 -18.02
N SER A 208 17.42 -12.12 -16.80
CA SER A 208 18.55 -13.04 -16.54
C SER A 208 18.11 -14.50 -16.58
N THR A 209 16.96 -14.85 -15.98
CA THR A 209 16.38 -16.21 -16.02
C THR A 209 15.84 -16.54 -17.42
N THR A 210 15.22 -15.57 -18.10
CA THR A 210 14.83 -15.66 -19.51
C THR A 210 16.05 -15.67 -20.41
N GLY A 211 17.18 -15.08 -20.01
CA GLY A 211 18.45 -15.18 -20.73
C GLY A 211 18.97 -16.62 -20.80
N ASP A 212 18.67 -17.44 -19.79
CA ASP A 212 18.92 -18.90 -19.82
C ASP A 212 17.89 -19.64 -20.71
N ILE A 213 16.62 -19.21 -20.73
CA ILE A 213 15.56 -19.79 -21.58
C ILE A 213 15.76 -19.42 -23.07
N VAL A 214 16.30 -18.23 -23.33
CA VAL A 214 16.58 -17.63 -24.66
C VAL A 214 18.08 -17.77 -24.99
N SER A 215 18.84 -18.54 -24.20
CA SER A 215 20.24 -18.86 -24.49
C SER A 215 20.36 -19.49 -25.87
N THR A 216 21.52 -19.27 -26.51
CA THR A 216 21.83 -19.41 -27.94
C THR A 216 21.47 -20.74 -28.61
N GLU A 217 21.09 -21.79 -27.87
CA GLU A 217 20.59 -23.06 -28.42
C GLU A 217 19.10 -23.05 -28.82
N ARG A 218 18.30 -22.02 -28.45
CA ARG A 218 16.86 -21.93 -28.75
C ARG A 218 16.40 -20.57 -29.29
N ALA A 219 17.20 -19.92 -30.12
CA ALA A 219 16.95 -18.57 -30.67
C ALA A 219 15.74 -18.43 -31.64
N CYS A 220 14.78 -19.34 -31.65
CA CYS A 220 13.58 -19.32 -32.53
C CYS A 220 12.25 -19.32 -31.76
N LEU A 221 12.21 -18.79 -30.54
CA LEU A 221 10.94 -18.59 -29.84
C LEU A 221 10.33 -17.24 -30.22
N ASP A 222 9.11 -17.28 -30.74
CA ASP A 222 8.29 -16.08 -30.91
C ASP A 222 8.08 -15.37 -29.56
N PRO A 223 8.03 -14.02 -29.55
CA PRO A 223 7.92 -13.23 -28.32
C PRO A 223 6.67 -13.58 -27.49
N GLU A 224 5.61 -14.05 -28.14
CA GLU A 224 4.38 -14.50 -27.49
C GLU A 224 4.59 -15.79 -26.67
N ASN A 225 5.39 -16.72 -27.17
CA ASN A 225 5.73 -17.97 -26.47
C ASN A 225 6.66 -17.73 -25.27
N VAL A 226 7.54 -16.73 -25.36
CA VAL A 226 8.39 -16.32 -24.23
C VAL A 226 7.54 -15.80 -23.08
N ASN A 227 6.50 -15.02 -23.36
CA ASN A 227 5.61 -14.48 -22.33
C ASN A 227 4.81 -15.59 -21.62
N VAL A 228 4.30 -16.58 -22.37
CA VAL A 228 3.59 -17.75 -21.81
C VAL A 228 4.51 -18.58 -20.91
N LEU A 229 5.74 -18.86 -21.35
CA LEU A 229 6.72 -19.61 -20.56
C LEU A 229 7.10 -18.87 -19.27
N LEU A 230 7.28 -17.56 -19.36
CA LEU A 230 7.58 -16.72 -18.21
C LEU A 230 6.42 -16.73 -17.19
N PHE A 231 5.19 -16.60 -17.68
CA PHE A 231 3.99 -16.66 -16.86
C PHE A 231 3.87 -18.01 -16.15
N LEU A 232 4.04 -19.12 -16.86
CA LEU A 232 3.95 -20.46 -16.27
C LEU A 232 5.01 -20.66 -15.18
N ASN A 233 6.27 -20.26 -15.43
CA ASN A 233 7.36 -20.38 -14.47
C ASN A 233 7.11 -19.58 -13.18
N LYS A 234 6.56 -18.36 -13.30
CA LYS A 234 6.27 -17.51 -12.14
C LYS A 234 5.05 -17.96 -11.31
N ASN A 235 4.20 -18.86 -11.83
CA ASN A 235 2.97 -19.32 -11.17
C ASN A 235 3.00 -20.80 -10.73
N THR A 236 4.10 -21.53 -10.95
CA THR A 236 4.37 -22.86 -10.37
C THR A 236 4.97 -22.78 -8.98
#